data_AF-A0A7Y2IDP8-F1
#
_entry.id   AF-A0A7Y2IDP8-F1
#
_cell.length_a   1.000
_cell.length_b   1.000
_cell.length_c   1.000
_cell.angle_alpha   90.00
_cell.angle_beta   90.00
_cell.angle_gamma   90.00
#
_symmetry.space_group_name_H-M   'P 1'
#
loop_
_entity.id
_entity.type
_entity.pdbx_description
1 polymer ?
#
loop_
_entity_poly.entity_id
_entity_poly.type
_entity_poly.pdbx_seq_one_letter_code
_entity_poly.pdbx_strand_id
1 'polypeptide(L)'
;MPRNRNPQLIVIYWRDIPSQVNGASGSEKHQVLLKPRFEKAIDRAAMTAGLTQASDYVNEWRRETQPAHGDIAAAAQALAAELEAAFPLTVLDEYVATGGFAPPTSHQPSSRSNGVQP
;
A
#
# COMPACT_ATOMS: atom_id res chain seq x y z
N MET A 1 25.90 9.17 -16.48
CA MET A 1 24.51 8.92 -16.05
C MET A 1 24.11 10.02 -15.07
N PRO A 2 23.13 10.91 -15.36
CA PRO A 2 22.74 11.92 -14.39
C PRO A 2 22.10 11.20 -13.19
N ARG A 3 22.71 11.35 -12.00
CA ARG A 3 22.07 10.95 -10.73
C ARG A 3 20.77 11.72 -10.63
N ASN A 4 19.65 11.02 -10.48
CA ASN A 4 18.33 11.61 -10.33
C ASN A 4 18.39 12.65 -9.21
N ARG A 5 18.41 13.94 -9.58
CA ARG A 5 18.71 15.07 -8.69
C ARG A 5 17.48 15.50 -7.89
N ASN A 6 16.31 14.97 -8.26
CA ASN A 6 15.04 15.25 -7.62
C ASN A 6 14.75 14.21 -6.54
N PRO A 7 14.35 14.67 -5.34
CA PRO A 7 13.92 13.78 -4.28
C PRO A 7 12.65 13.03 -4.69
N GLN A 8 12.58 11.75 -4.35
CA GLN A 8 11.47 10.86 -4.65
C GLN A 8 11.17 9.98 -3.44
N LEU A 9 9.89 9.68 -3.23
CA LEU A 9 9.43 8.62 -2.34
C LEU A 9 8.96 7.46 -3.19
N ILE A 10 9.32 6.26 -2.79
CA ILE A 10 8.96 5.02 -3.47
C ILE A 10 8.26 4.16 -2.43
N VAL A 11 6.95 4.01 -2.57
CA VAL A 11 6.18 3.10 -1.73
C VAL A 11 6.21 1.72 -2.37
N ILE A 12 6.56 0.72 -1.57
CA ILE A 12 6.55 -0.68 -1.97
C ILE A 12 5.28 -1.30 -1.43
N TYR A 13 4.49 -1.84 -2.35
CA TYR A 13 3.25 -2.54 -2.05
C TYR A 13 3.40 -4.01 -2.41
N TRP A 14 2.73 -4.86 -1.63
CA TRP A 14 2.37 -6.19 -2.10
C TRP A 14 0.89 -6.13 -2.49
N ARG A 15 0.58 -6.31 -3.78
CA ARG A 15 -0.74 -5.98 -4.34
C ARG A 15 -1.16 -4.55 -4.00
N ASP A 16 -2.15 -4.36 -3.12
CA ASP A 16 -2.61 -3.04 -2.64
C ASP A 16 -2.30 -2.80 -1.15
N ILE A 17 -1.57 -3.70 -0.47
CA ILE A 17 -1.12 -3.52 0.92
C ILE A 17 0.27 -2.89 0.94
N PRO A 18 0.47 -1.71 1.56
CA PRO A 18 1.79 -1.09 1.64
C PRO A 18 2.70 -1.85 2.62
N SER A 19 3.98 -1.94 2.30
CA SER A 19 4.99 -2.64 3.12
C SER A 19 6.06 -1.70 3.65
N GLN A 20 6.56 -0.80 2.81
CA GLN A 20 7.65 0.12 3.17
C GLN A 20 7.68 1.35 2.26
N VAL A 21 8.34 2.40 2.74
CA VAL A 21 8.59 3.65 2.02
C VAL A 21 10.08 3.90 1.91
N ASN A 22 10.56 4.11 0.69
CA ASN A 22 11.97 4.43 0.40
C ASN A 22 12.07 5.87 -0.13
N GLY A 23 12.79 6.73 0.58
CA GLY A 23 13.23 8.03 0.09
C GLY A 23 14.54 7.91 -0.70
N ALA A 24 14.65 8.62 -1.82
CA ALA A 24 15.87 8.70 -2.62
C ALA A 24 16.08 10.10 -3.17
N SER A 25 17.29 10.66 -3.02
CA SER A 25 17.70 11.94 -3.61
C SER A 25 19.19 11.91 -3.93
N GLY A 26 19.55 11.89 -5.22
CA GLY A 26 20.95 11.79 -5.63
C GLY A 26 21.64 10.53 -5.10
N SER A 27 22.56 10.69 -4.14
CA SER A 27 23.25 9.59 -3.44
C SER A 27 22.62 9.22 -2.10
N GLU A 28 21.72 10.04 -1.59
CA GLU A 28 21.06 9.83 -0.30
C GLU A 28 19.88 8.87 -0.48
N LYS A 29 19.75 7.94 0.47
CA LYS A 29 18.66 6.97 0.54
C LYS A 29 18.20 6.83 1.97
N HIS A 30 16.90 6.75 2.16
CA HIS A 30 16.29 6.50 3.45
C HIS A 30 15.20 5.44 3.30
N GLN A 31 15.13 4.49 4.21
CA GLN A 31 14.13 3.41 4.17
C GLN A 31 13.35 3.41 5.48
N VAL A 32 12.03 3.35 5.37
CA VAL A 32 11.11 3.27 6.50
C VAL A 32 10.23 2.04 6.30
N LEU A 33 10.41 1.05 7.17
CA LEU A 33 9.53 -0.10 7.25
C LEU A 33 8.24 0.30 7.97
N LEU A 34 7.09 -0.15 7.47
CA LEU A 34 5.83 0.02 8.19
C LEU A 34 5.76 -0.96 9.36
N LYS A 35 4.84 -0.70 10.29
CA LYS A 35 4.58 -1.56 11.46
C LYS A 35 4.44 -3.06 11.08
N PRO A 36 4.84 -3.99 11.98
CA PRO A 36 4.78 -5.44 11.72
C PRO A 36 3.40 -6.00 11.35
N ARG A 37 2.31 -5.26 11.61
CA ARG A 37 0.96 -5.66 11.21
C ARG A 37 0.76 -5.72 9.69
N PHE A 38 1.53 -4.94 8.92
CA PHE A 38 1.44 -4.93 7.46
C PHE A 38 2.02 -6.21 6.86
N GLU A 39 3.20 -6.63 7.32
CA GLU A 39 3.82 -7.91 6.93
C GLU A 39 2.89 -9.09 7.25
N LYS A 40 2.33 -9.13 8.47
CA LYS A 40 1.35 -10.16 8.86
C LYS A 40 0.07 -10.12 8.01
N ALA A 41 -0.34 -8.95 7.52
CA ALA A 41 -1.48 -8.85 6.61
C ALA A 41 -1.11 -9.39 5.23
N ILE A 42 0.07 -9.08 4.71
CA ILE A 42 0.57 -9.60 3.44
C ILE A 42 0.64 -11.14 3.47
N ASP A 43 1.20 -11.73 4.54
CA ASP A 43 1.29 -13.19 4.68
C ASP A 43 -0.10 -13.84 4.68
N ARG A 44 -1.02 -13.31 5.48
CA ARG A 44 -2.41 -13.81 5.54
C ARG A 44 -3.12 -13.63 4.21
N ALA A 45 -2.92 -12.52 3.52
CA ALA A 45 -3.50 -12.24 2.21
C ALA A 45 -2.98 -13.21 1.14
N ALA A 46 -1.68 -13.51 1.13
CA ALA A 46 -1.08 -14.52 0.26
C ALA A 46 -1.66 -15.92 0.52
N MET A 47 -1.82 -16.30 1.79
CA MET A 47 -2.49 -17.54 2.17
C MET A 47 -3.95 -17.58 1.69
N THR A 48 -4.72 -16.50 1.89
CA THR A 48 -6.12 -16.39 1.41
C THR A 48 -6.20 -16.51 -0.12
N ALA A 49 -5.24 -15.94 -0.85
CA ALA A 49 -5.18 -16.00 -2.30
C ALA A 49 -4.63 -17.32 -2.86
N GLY A 50 -4.21 -18.26 -2.00
CA GLY A 50 -3.57 -19.51 -2.42
C GLY A 50 -2.19 -19.33 -3.07
N LEU A 51 -1.54 -18.18 -2.87
CA LEU A 51 -0.19 -17.89 -3.36
C LEU A 51 0.85 -18.50 -2.44
N THR A 52 0.88 -19.83 -2.37
CA THR A 52 1.77 -20.59 -1.49
C THR A 52 3.16 -20.80 -2.08
N GLN A 53 3.33 -20.58 -3.39
CA GLN A 53 4.61 -20.67 -4.06
C GLN A 53 5.35 -19.33 -3.95
N ALA A 54 6.62 -19.39 -3.54
CA ALA A 54 7.45 -18.20 -3.35
C ALA A 54 7.56 -17.32 -4.62
N SER A 55 7.51 -17.93 -5.81
CA SER A 55 7.51 -17.20 -7.08
C SER A 55 6.29 -16.30 -7.23
N ASP A 56 5.11 -16.81 -6.91
CA ASP A 56 3.86 -16.08 -7.13
C ASP A 56 3.71 -14.96 -6.10
N TYR A 57 4.16 -15.20 -4.86
CA TYR A 57 4.27 -14.17 -3.84
C TYR A 57 5.17 -13.00 -4.27
N VAL A 58 6.34 -13.28 -4.87
CA VAL A 58 7.30 -12.24 -5.25
C VAL A 58 6.86 -11.48 -6.52
N ASN A 59 6.07 -12.11 -7.39
CA ASN A 59 5.60 -11.47 -8.62
C ASN A 59 4.56 -10.35 -8.36
N GLU A 60 3.92 -10.34 -7.20
CA GLU A 60 2.87 -9.37 -6.84
C GLU A 60 3.40 -8.07 -6.21
N TRP A 61 4.73 -7.93 -6.07
CA TRP A 61 5.33 -6.70 -5.56
C TRP A 61 5.19 -5.55 -6.57
N ARG A 62 4.61 -4.46 -6.12
CA ARG A 62 4.41 -3.21 -6.88
C ARG A 62 5.18 -2.08 -6.23
N ARG A 63 5.56 -1.11 -7.06
CA ARG A 63 6.33 0.06 -6.64
C ARG A 63 5.62 1.28 -7.19
N GLU A 64 5.37 2.24 -6.33
CA GLU A 64 4.80 3.52 -6.72
C GLU A 64 5.77 4.63 -6.35
N THR A 65 6.19 5.41 -7.34
CA THR A 65 7.13 6.51 -7.15
C THR A 65 6.39 7.83 -7.23
N GLN A 66 6.57 8.67 -6.23
CA GLN A 66 6.04 10.02 -6.20
C GLN A 66 7.16 11.04 -5.92
N PRO A 67 7.06 12.27 -6.46
CA PRO A 67 8.01 13.32 -6.14
C PRO A 67 7.98 13.63 -4.64
N ALA A 68 9.15 13.83 -4.05
CA ALA A 68 9.28 14.37 -2.70
C ALA A 68 9.84 15.79 -2.76
N HIS A 69 9.61 16.55 -1.71
CA HIS A 69 10.16 17.90 -1.55
C HIS A 69 10.86 18.01 -0.20
N GLY A 70 12.01 18.69 -0.19
CA GLY A 70 12.81 18.86 1.02
C GLY A 70 13.53 17.59 1.45
N ASP A 71 13.57 17.34 2.76
CA ASP A 71 14.27 16.23 3.39
C ASP A 71 13.56 14.88 3.10
N ILE A 72 14.26 13.97 2.43
CA ILE A 72 13.72 12.66 2.06
C ILE A 72 13.48 11.75 3.27
N ALA A 73 14.25 11.90 4.34
CA ALA A 73 14.07 11.10 5.54
C ALA A 73 12.79 11.53 6.27
N ALA A 74 12.61 12.84 6.46
CA ALA A 74 11.39 13.39 7.05
C ALA A 74 10.15 13.07 6.20
N ALA A 75 10.25 13.22 4.87
CA ALA A 75 9.15 12.93 3.95
C ALA A 75 8.77 11.44 3.93
N ALA A 76 9.76 10.53 3.97
CA ALA A 76 9.50 9.10 4.03
C ALA A 76 8.86 8.68 5.36
N GLN A 77 9.30 9.26 6.49
CA GLN A 77 8.69 9.01 7.81
C GLN A 77 7.25 9.52 7.88
N ALA A 78 6.99 10.72 7.34
CA ALA A 78 5.64 11.29 7.29
C ALA A 78 4.70 10.40 6.46
N LEU A 79 5.12 10.01 5.25
CA LEU A 79 4.32 9.12 4.40
C LEU A 79 4.09 7.75 5.03
N ALA A 80 5.10 7.19 5.70
CA ALA A 80 4.94 5.94 6.44
C ALA A 80 3.89 6.08 7.55
N ALA A 81 3.94 7.17 8.34
CA ALA A 81 2.95 7.43 9.38
C ALA A 81 1.53 7.64 8.80
N GLU A 82 1.39 8.29 7.65
CA GLU A 82 0.12 8.46 6.94
C GLU A 82 -0.45 7.12 6.47
N LEU A 83 0.38 6.27 5.84
CA LEU A 83 -0.02 4.92 5.44
C LEU A 83 -0.41 4.07 6.66
N GLU A 84 0.33 4.18 7.76
CA GLU A 84 -0.05 3.52 9.00
C GLU A 84 -1.38 4.00 9.56
N ALA A 85 -1.67 5.30 9.50
CA ALA A 85 -2.96 5.83 9.95
C ALA A 85 -4.11 5.41 9.01
N ALA A 86 -3.88 5.38 7.69
CA ALA A 86 -4.86 5.01 6.68
C ALA A 86 -5.21 3.52 6.68
N PHE A 87 -4.30 2.66 7.15
CA PHE A 87 -4.48 1.21 7.24
C PHE A 87 -4.48 0.74 8.70
N PRO A 88 -5.57 0.98 9.46
CA PRO A 88 -5.78 0.32 10.74
C PRO A 88 -5.99 -1.19 10.54
N LEU A 89 -5.99 -1.96 11.64
CA LEU A 89 -6.13 -3.42 11.59
C LEU A 89 -7.39 -3.88 10.86
N THR A 90 -8.51 -3.19 11.05
CA THR A 90 -9.79 -3.51 10.39
C THR A 90 -9.70 -3.41 8.87
N VAL A 91 -9.07 -2.34 8.35
CA VAL A 91 -8.85 -2.17 6.91
C VAL A 91 -7.89 -3.24 6.40
N LEU A 92 -6.80 -3.52 7.12
CA LEU A 92 -5.88 -4.59 6.73
C LEU A 92 -6.58 -5.95 6.65
N ASP A 93 -7.50 -6.25 7.57
CA ASP A 93 -8.27 -7.50 7.54
C ASP A 93 -9.23 -7.56 6.32
N GLU A 94 -9.80 -6.43 5.88
CA GLU A 94 -10.59 -6.37 4.64
C GLU A 94 -9.74 -6.66 3.40
N TYR A 95 -8.52 -6.11 3.33
CA TYR A 95 -7.58 -6.41 2.25
C TYR A 95 -7.12 -7.87 2.32
N VAL A 96 -6.93 -8.45 3.52
CA VAL A 96 -6.62 -9.88 3.67
C VAL A 96 -7.75 -10.74 3.11
N ALA A 97 -9.01 -10.38 3.36
CA ALA A 97 -10.17 -11.14 2.90
C ALA A 97 -10.31 -11.19 1.37
N THR A 98 -9.77 -10.20 0.66
CA THR A 98 -9.71 -10.15 -0.82
C THR A 98 -8.41 -10.70 -1.39
N GLY A 99 -7.54 -11.28 -0.55
CA GLY A 99 -6.24 -11.77 -0.97
C GLY A 99 -5.21 -10.67 -1.22
N GLY A 100 -5.41 -9.46 -0.70
CA GLY A 100 -4.45 -8.35 -0.75
C GLY A 100 -4.83 -7.23 -1.72
N PHE A 101 -6.01 -7.31 -2.33
CA PHE A 101 -6.54 -6.26 -3.18
C PHE A 101 -7.41 -5.28 -2.38
N ALA A 102 -7.50 -4.04 -2.84
CA ALA A 102 -8.45 -3.11 -2.24
C ALA A 102 -9.87 -3.72 -2.27
N PRO A 103 -10.58 -3.78 -1.12
CA PRO A 103 -11.94 -4.29 -1.11
C PRO A 103 -12.79 -3.44 -2.04
N PRO A 104 -13.73 -4.04 -2.79
CA PRO A 104 -14.66 -3.25 -3.57
C PRO A 104 -15.40 -2.35 -2.57
N THR A 105 -15.16 -1.05 -2.64
CA THR A 105 -15.84 -0.04 -1.82
C THR A 105 -17.33 -0.25 -2.01
N SER A 106 -17.96 -0.98 -1.09
CA SER A 106 -19.40 -1.20 -1.07
C SER A 106 -20.03 0.05 -0.45
N HIS A 107 -19.81 1.19 -1.10
CA HIS A 107 -20.46 2.45 -0.78
C HIS A 107 -21.07 3.05 -2.05
N GLN A 108 -22.00 2.30 -2.62
CA GLN A 108 -23.18 2.94 -3.16
C GLN A 108 -24.40 2.25 -2.52
N PRO A 109 -25.07 2.87 -1.53
CA PRO A 109 -26.46 2.55 -1.30
C PRO A 109 -27.18 2.83 -2.62
N SER A 110 -27.45 1.78 -3.38
CA SER A 110 -28.40 1.83 -4.47
C SER A 110 -29.73 2.16 -3.82
N SER A 111 -30.08 3.44 -3.75
CA SER A 111 -31.45 3.86 -3.49
C SER A 111 -32.30 3.32 -4.63
N ARG A 112 -32.71 2.05 -4.52
CA ARG A 112 -33.87 1.52 -5.22
C ARG A 112 -35.09 2.22 -4.64
N SER A 113 -35.32 3.44 -5.08
CA SER A 113 -36.64 4.04 -5.00
C SER A 113 -37.42 3.52 -6.19
N ASN A 114 -37.94 2.31 -6.01
CA ASN A 114 -39.03 1.76 -6.80
C ASN A 114 -40.27 2.63 -6.55
N GLY A 115 -40.42 3.71 -7.33
CA GLY A 115 -41.60 4.56 -7.35
C GLY A 115 -42.51 4.12 -8.49
N VAL A 116 -43.24 3.03 -8.28
CA VAL A 116 -44.43 2.69 -9.03
C VAL A 116 -45.58 3.59 -8.54
N GLN A 117 -46.34 4.11 -9.52
CA GLN A 117 -47.72 4.65 -9.48
C GLN A 117 -47.96 6.15 -9.24
N PRO A 118 -49.11 6.69 -9.69
CA PRO A 118 -50.18 6.08 -10.54
C PRO A 118 -50.21 6.55 -12.00
#